data_AF-A0A1V1P159-F1
#
_entry.id   AF-A0A1V1P159-F1
#
_cell.length_a   1.000
_cell.length_b   1.000
_cell.length_c   1.000
_cell.angle_alpha   90.00
_cell.angle_beta   90.00
_cell.angle_gamma   90.00
#
_symmetry.space_group_name_H-M   'P 1'
#
loop_
_entity.id
_entity.type
_entity.pdbx_description
1 polymer ?
#
loop_
_entity_poly.entity_id
_entity_poly.type
_entity_poly.pdbx_seq_one_letter_code
_entity_poly.pdbx_strand_id
1 'polypeptide(L)'
;MIASTEDLTSSKHFQNHGQPPIDELESSQEIFFKNKCMLRSELSHDYAPPSTETEKAICQIWQNYFGIKEVGVQDDFFELGGDSLKAHIVLNRMKKALNVTVSLADFFKQSRVDQLAAHIDNLEHNQYNNIDMIAPASNYEVSHAQKRLWFLHELDQRISAYNRTTALKFKGRLQISLLEKAFMTLINRYEVLRTTFIAIDGTPKQIIHPSIEFAILIEDFSDKHNIDAVIQTSLEKEISYAFDLAKLPLFRVKALKIADMQFVCIFNVHHVLCDQWSMTILFQELAALYNAYCQHQVPNLPSLRIQYKDYAVWHNNMIRTDSRTENPLQSYWMSYLGGELHRTSLPADYGRPSIKTYQGKTVTTQLGQALTRRLYRIMKQEDVSLFVTLLTLINILFHRYSGEEDIIIGTTVSGRDHVDLENQLGFFVNTLPLRNQIHGAESFLQVLKKIKTQHYNHLTINNTPLIKSSRICLYPEIQVLIRFLIL
;
A
#
# COMPACT_ATOMS: atom_id res chain seq x y z
N MET A 1 8.74 -30.03 0.76
CA MET A 1 8.83 -29.93 2.24
C MET A 1 8.48 -28.50 2.60
N ILE A 2 7.33 -28.30 3.25
CA ILE A 2 6.74 -26.98 3.49
C ILE A 2 7.42 -26.41 4.74
N ALA A 3 8.25 -25.38 4.57
CA ALA A 3 8.83 -24.64 5.67
C ALA A 3 7.75 -23.74 6.30
N SER A 4 7.65 -23.76 7.62
CA SER A 4 6.76 -22.86 8.36
C SER A 4 7.41 -21.48 8.49
N THR A 5 6.68 -20.40 8.18
CA THR A 5 7.15 -19.01 8.29
C THR A 5 6.42 -18.19 9.34
N GLU A 6 7.15 -17.42 10.15
CA GLU A 6 6.61 -16.48 11.16
C GLU A 6 7.24 -15.08 10.95
N ASP A 7 6.44 -14.01 10.96
CA ASP A 7 6.91 -12.61 10.82
C ASP A 7 7.23 -11.98 12.17
N LEU A 8 8.50 -11.60 12.34
CA LEU A 8 9.05 -11.10 13.60
C LEU A 8 9.05 -9.57 13.71
N THR A 9 8.61 -8.84 12.67
CA THR A 9 8.67 -7.37 12.66
C THR A 9 7.52 -6.71 13.42
N SER A 10 6.41 -7.43 13.58
CA SER A 10 5.21 -6.97 14.29
C SER A 10 5.11 -7.49 15.73
N SER A 11 5.91 -8.50 16.11
CA SER A 11 5.83 -9.17 17.41
C SER A 11 6.91 -8.70 18.38
N LYS A 12 6.54 -7.89 19.38
CA LYS A 12 7.31 -7.73 20.62
C LYS A 12 6.69 -8.52 21.79
N HIS A 13 6.27 -9.76 21.55
CA HIS A 13 5.85 -10.67 22.62
C HIS A 13 6.57 -12.02 22.53
N PHE A 14 7.68 -12.13 23.27
CA PHE A 14 8.13 -13.40 23.81
C PHE A 14 7.40 -13.65 25.12
N GLN A 15 6.21 -14.27 25.08
CA GLN A 15 5.63 -14.92 26.26
C GLN A 15 4.99 -16.25 25.88
N ASN A 16 5.45 -17.29 26.56
CA ASN A 16 4.97 -18.67 26.54
C ASN A 16 3.45 -18.75 26.71
N HIS A 17 2.72 -19.25 25.72
CA HIS A 17 1.45 -19.95 25.94
C HIS A 17 1.26 -21.08 24.91
N GLY A 18 0.67 -22.19 25.38
CA GLY A 18 0.61 -23.49 24.73
C GLY A 18 -0.04 -23.49 23.33
N GLN A 19 0.52 -24.33 22.46
CA GLN A 19 0.14 -24.53 21.07
C GLN A 19 -1.27 -25.12 20.92
N PRO A 20 -2.10 -24.61 19.98
CA PRO A 20 -3.05 -25.44 19.26
C PRO A 20 -2.38 -26.11 18.04
N PRO A 21 -3.01 -27.15 17.43
CA PRO A 21 -2.43 -27.93 16.34
C PRO A 21 -2.19 -27.10 15.07
N ILE A 22 -1.14 -27.45 14.34
CA ILE A 22 -0.61 -26.73 13.17
C ILE A 22 -1.19 -27.34 11.89
N ASP A 23 -2.22 -26.70 11.34
CA ASP A 23 -2.52 -26.67 9.91
C ASP A 23 -2.63 -25.17 9.54
N GLU A 24 -1.96 -24.76 8.46
CA GLU A 24 -1.84 -23.38 7.96
C GLU A 24 -0.93 -22.43 8.77
N LEU A 25 0.32 -22.27 8.32
CA LEU A 25 1.15 -21.11 8.69
C LEU A 25 0.90 -19.98 7.70
N GLU A 26 -0.02 -19.10 8.08
CA GLU A 26 -0.27 -17.83 7.41
C GLU A 26 0.77 -16.80 7.89
N SER A 27 1.42 -16.13 6.95
CA SER A 27 2.29 -15.00 7.28
C SER A 27 1.45 -13.86 7.89
N SER A 28 2.02 -13.09 8.82
CA SER A 28 1.35 -11.89 9.38
C SER A 28 0.99 -10.83 8.31
N GLN A 29 1.53 -10.97 7.10
CA GLN A 29 1.15 -10.20 5.92
C GLN A 29 -0.05 -10.79 5.15
N GLU A 30 -0.23 -12.12 5.15
CA GLU A 30 -1.45 -12.78 4.63
C GLU A 30 -2.67 -12.55 5.53
N ILE A 31 -2.47 -12.39 6.84
CA ILE A 31 -3.55 -12.03 7.78
C ILE A 31 -4.18 -10.68 7.42
N PHE A 32 -3.46 -9.79 6.73
CA PHE A 32 -4.01 -8.52 6.24
C PHE A 32 -4.85 -8.65 4.95
N PHE A 33 -4.71 -9.75 4.20
CA PHE A 33 -5.35 -9.91 2.88
C PHE A 33 -6.38 -11.03 2.81
N LYS A 34 -6.34 -12.02 3.71
CA LYS A 34 -7.46 -12.94 3.92
C LYS A 34 -8.53 -12.24 4.77
N ASN A 35 -9.23 -11.26 4.17
CA ASN A 35 -10.65 -11.18 4.50
C ASN A 35 -11.25 -12.49 4.00
N LYS A 36 -11.68 -13.31 4.94
CA LYS A 36 -12.51 -14.48 4.69
C LYS A 36 -13.59 -14.06 3.69
N CYS A 37 -13.51 -14.52 2.43
CA CYS A 37 -14.66 -14.42 1.54
C CYS A 37 -15.77 -15.18 2.24
N MET A 38 -16.90 -14.51 2.54
CA MET A 38 -18.02 -15.21 3.15
C MET A 38 -18.43 -16.35 2.21
N LEU A 39 -18.65 -17.53 2.79
CA LEU A 39 -19.26 -18.61 2.04
C LEU A 39 -20.64 -18.13 1.63
N ARG A 40 -21.08 -18.41 0.40
CA ARG A 40 -22.39 -17.98 -0.10
C ARG A 40 -23.54 -18.30 0.85
N SER A 41 -23.44 -19.43 1.58
CA SER A 41 -24.39 -19.85 2.62
C SER A 41 -24.55 -18.88 3.79
N GLU A 42 -23.67 -17.89 3.92
CA GLU A 42 -23.67 -16.84 4.96
C GLU A 42 -24.25 -15.51 4.44
N LEU A 43 -24.61 -15.42 3.14
CA LEU A 43 -25.21 -14.23 2.56
C LEU A 43 -26.69 -14.10 2.92
N SER A 44 -27.18 -12.85 2.89
CA SER A 44 -28.52 -12.50 3.36
C SER A 44 -29.65 -12.73 2.34
N HIS A 45 -29.32 -13.17 1.12
CA HIS A 45 -30.27 -13.33 0.00
C HIS A 45 -29.96 -14.58 -0.83
N ASP A 46 -30.97 -15.08 -1.55
CA ASP A 46 -30.84 -16.22 -2.46
C ASP A 46 -30.12 -15.84 -3.76
N TYR A 47 -29.53 -16.84 -4.41
CA TYR A 47 -28.87 -16.65 -5.70
C TYR A 47 -29.84 -16.19 -6.79
N ALA A 48 -29.53 -15.06 -7.42
CA ALA A 48 -30.13 -14.65 -8.68
C ALA A 48 -29.06 -14.58 -9.79
N PRO A 49 -29.21 -15.31 -10.91
CA PRO A 49 -28.21 -15.34 -11.99
C PRO A 49 -28.17 -14.04 -12.81
N PRO A 50 -27.02 -13.69 -13.42
CA PRO A 50 -26.91 -12.52 -14.30
C PRO A 50 -27.70 -12.69 -15.60
N SER A 51 -28.40 -11.63 -15.99
CA SER A 51 -29.30 -11.58 -17.16
C SER A 51 -28.77 -10.69 -18.28
N THR A 52 -28.08 -9.59 -17.94
CA THR A 52 -27.47 -8.67 -18.92
C THR A 52 -25.99 -8.98 -19.17
N GLU A 53 -25.43 -8.49 -20.28
CA GLU A 53 -24.00 -8.66 -20.57
C GLU A 53 -23.12 -7.94 -19.54
N THR A 54 -23.54 -6.76 -19.08
CA THR A 54 -22.86 -6.01 -18.02
C THR A 54 -22.87 -6.77 -16.69
N GLU A 55 -24.02 -7.33 -16.29
CA GLU A 55 -24.11 -8.18 -15.09
C GLU A 55 -23.20 -9.40 -15.18
N LYS A 56 -23.17 -10.09 -16.33
CA LYS A 56 -22.29 -11.25 -16.57
C LYS A 56 -20.83 -10.87 -16.44
N ALA A 57 -20.42 -9.75 -17.03
CA ALA A 57 -19.05 -9.26 -16.97
C ALA A 57 -18.62 -8.92 -15.52
N ILE A 58 -19.47 -8.22 -14.76
CA ILE A 58 -19.22 -7.91 -13.35
C ILE A 58 -19.09 -9.20 -12.54
N CYS A 59 -20.06 -10.11 -12.66
CA CYS A 59 -20.03 -11.40 -11.97
C CYS A 59 -18.74 -12.16 -12.26
N GLN A 60 -18.34 -12.24 -13.54
CA GLN A 60 -17.13 -12.96 -13.95
C GLN A 60 -15.85 -12.31 -13.37
N ILE A 61 -15.77 -10.99 -13.35
CA ILE A 61 -14.63 -10.27 -12.75
C ILE A 61 -14.57 -10.57 -11.25
N TRP A 62 -15.70 -10.54 -10.54
CA TRP A 62 -15.76 -10.80 -9.10
C TRP A 62 -15.45 -12.26 -8.77
N GLN A 63 -16.01 -13.22 -9.53
CA GLN A 63 -15.70 -14.65 -9.40
C GLN A 63 -14.20 -14.91 -9.55
N ASN A 64 -13.58 -14.38 -10.60
CA ASN A 64 -12.15 -14.54 -10.86
C ASN A 64 -11.28 -13.87 -9.79
N TYR A 65 -11.75 -12.75 -9.22
CA TYR A 65 -10.99 -12.00 -8.24
C TYR A 65 -11.07 -12.60 -6.84
N PHE A 66 -12.28 -12.93 -6.37
CA PHE A 66 -12.51 -13.50 -5.04
C PHE A 66 -12.30 -15.02 -5.01
N GLY A 67 -12.19 -15.69 -6.17
CA GLY A 67 -12.11 -17.15 -6.24
C GLY A 67 -13.41 -17.85 -5.85
N ILE A 68 -14.55 -17.17 -5.97
CA ILE A 68 -15.87 -17.70 -5.62
C ILE A 68 -16.53 -18.27 -6.88
N LYS A 69 -17.15 -19.46 -6.76
CA LYS A 69 -17.74 -20.16 -7.91
C LYS A 69 -18.94 -19.44 -8.51
N GLU A 70 -19.77 -18.82 -7.69
CA GLU A 70 -21.01 -18.17 -8.14
C GLU A 70 -21.16 -16.82 -7.45
N VAL A 71 -21.34 -15.77 -8.26
CA VAL A 71 -21.72 -14.42 -7.83
C VAL A 71 -23.07 -14.13 -8.46
N GLY A 72 -24.05 -13.75 -7.64
CA GLY A 72 -25.39 -13.36 -8.06
C GLY A 72 -25.56 -11.86 -8.23
N VAL A 73 -26.60 -11.46 -8.95
CA VAL A 73 -26.87 -10.02 -9.23
C VAL A 73 -27.22 -9.21 -7.99
N GLN A 74 -27.66 -9.87 -6.92
CA GLN A 74 -27.98 -9.22 -5.65
C GLN A 74 -26.83 -9.22 -4.65
N ASP A 75 -25.73 -9.91 -4.96
CA ASP A 75 -24.58 -10.01 -4.08
C ASP A 75 -23.89 -8.65 -3.97
N ASP A 76 -23.53 -8.28 -2.74
CA ASP A 76 -22.84 -7.04 -2.42
C ASP A 76 -21.33 -7.27 -2.31
N PHE A 77 -20.55 -6.38 -2.94
CA PHE A 77 -19.09 -6.46 -2.98
C PHE A 77 -18.45 -6.55 -1.59
N PHE A 78 -18.95 -5.78 -0.62
CA PHE A 78 -18.40 -5.73 0.73
C PHE A 78 -18.87 -6.92 1.57
N GLU A 79 -20.08 -7.42 1.33
CA GLU A 79 -20.53 -8.68 1.95
C GLU A 79 -19.68 -9.88 1.48
N LEU A 80 -19.15 -9.86 0.25
CA LEU A 80 -18.22 -10.87 -0.25
C LEU A 80 -16.78 -10.74 0.30
N GLY A 81 -16.52 -9.80 1.22
CA GLY A 81 -15.18 -9.57 1.80
C GLY A 81 -14.35 -8.52 1.06
N GLY A 82 -15.00 -7.77 0.16
CA GLY A 82 -14.48 -6.58 -0.49
C GLY A 82 -13.98 -5.51 0.49
N ASP A 83 -12.95 -4.77 0.09
CA ASP A 83 -12.48 -3.57 0.76
C ASP A 83 -12.09 -2.53 -0.31
N SER A 84 -11.63 -1.34 0.09
CA SER A 84 -11.26 -0.28 -0.86
C SER A 84 -10.13 -0.70 -1.81
N LEU A 85 -9.22 -1.57 -1.39
CA LEU A 85 -8.13 -2.05 -2.23
C LEU A 85 -8.64 -3.01 -3.30
N LYS A 86 -9.47 -3.97 -2.88
CA LYS A 86 -10.12 -4.93 -3.77
C LYS A 86 -11.01 -4.20 -4.78
N ALA A 87 -11.77 -3.20 -4.32
CA ALA A 87 -12.63 -2.38 -5.17
C ALA A 87 -11.81 -1.70 -6.28
N HIS A 88 -10.63 -1.17 -5.93
CA HIS A 88 -9.73 -0.56 -6.89
C HIS A 88 -9.29 -1.50 -8.00
N ILE A 89 -8.93 -2.74 -7.64
CA ILE A 89 -8.51 -3.78 -8.60
C ILE A 89 -9.66 -4.13 -9.53
N VAL A 90 -10.83 -4.40 -8.96
CA VAL A 90 -12.02 -4.78 -9.73
C VAL A 90 -12.43 -3.66 -10.67
N LEU A 91 -12.41 -2.40 -10.21
CA LEU A 91 -12.69 -1.23 -11.04
C LEU A 91 -11.72 -1.09 -12.22
N ASN A 92 -10.41 -1.29 -12.01
CA ASN A 92 -9.43 -1.27 -13.10
C ASN A 92 -9.69 -2.38 -14.13
N ARG A 93 -10.05 -3.58 -13.67
CA ARG A 93 -10.41 -4.70 -14.56
C ARG A 93 -11.70 -4.43 -15.33
N MET A 94 -12.70 -3.85 -14.66
CA MET A 94 -13.96 -3.43 -15.30
C MET A 94 -13.71 -2.35 -16.34
N LYS A 95 -12.87 -1.36 -16.04
CA LYS A 95 -12.48 -0.31 -16.99
C LYS A 95 -11.87 -0.88 -18.26
N LYS A 96 -11.02 -1.89 -18.13
CA LYS A 96 -10.43 -2.62 -19.27
C LYS A 96 -11.46 -3.48 -20.02
N ALA A 97 -12.33 -4.19 -19.31
CA ALA A 97 -13.27 -5.14 -19.91
C ALA A 97 -14.47 -4.46 -20.59
N LEU A 98 -14.94 -3.35 -20.03
CA LEU A 98 -16.19 -2.69 -20.41
C LEU A 98 -15.97 -1.30 -21.05
N ASN A 99 -14.73 -0.79 -21.09
CA ASN A 99 -14.41 0.56 -21.59
C ASN A 99 -15.23 1.67 -20.89
N VAL A 100 -15.49 1.52 -19.59
CA VAL A 100 -16.18 2.52 -18.77
C VAL A 100 -15.34 2.87 -17.56
N THR A 101 -15.30 4.13 -17.18
CA THR A 101 -14.63 4.54 -15.93
C THR A 101 -15.68 4.75 -14.86
N VAL A 102 -15.73 3.83 -13.89
CA VAL A 102 -16.56 3.98 -12.70
C VAL A 102 -15.68 4.57 -11.60
N SER A 103 -16.12 5.65 -10.97
CA SER A 103 -15.41 6.24 -9.84
C SER A 103 -15.51 5.31 -8.62
N LEU A 104 -14.48 5.31 -7.76
CA LEU A 104 -14.53 4.53 -6.52
C LEU A 104 -15.70 5.00 -5.63
N ALA A 105 -16.06 6.27 -5.67
CA ALA A 105 -17.20 6.80 -4.93
C ALA A 105 -18.54 6.22 -5.43
N ASP A 106 -18.75 6.12 -6.75
CA ASP A 106 -19.98 5.56 -7.31
C ASP A 106 -20.07 4.05 -7.05
N PHE A 107 -18.94 3.34 -7.16
CA PHE A 107 -18.86 1.93 -6.79
C PHE A 107 -19.29 1.67 -5.34
N PHE A 108 -18.87 2.52 -4.40
CA PHE A 108 -19.29 2.41 -3.00
C PHE A 108 -20.77 2.74 -2.77
N LYS A 109 -21.38 3.57 -3.62
CA LYS A 109 -22.84 3.86 -3.56
C LYS A 109 -23.69 2.74 -4.17
N GLN A 110 -23.09 1.94 -5.06
CA GLN A 110 -23.76 0.94 -5.89
C GLN A 110 -22.98 -0.37 -5.80
N SER A 111 -22.81 -0.87 -4.57
CA SER A 111 -21.95 -2.03 -4.29
C SER A 111 -22.58 -3.38 -4.62
N ARG A 112 -23.84 -3.41 -5.05
CA ARG A 112 -24.52 -4.61 -5.57
C ARG A 112 -24.38 -4.70 -7.08
N VAL A 113 -24.25 -5.92 -7.60
CA VAL A 113 -24.02 -6.16 -9.02
C VAL A 113 -25.10 -5.53 -9.91
N ASP A 114 -26.38 -5.69 -9.57
CA ASP A 114 -27.51 -5.11 -10.32
C ASP A 114 -27.47 -3.57 -10.38
N GLN A 115 -27.19 -2.92 -9.24
CA GLN A 115 -27.08 -1.46 -9.14
C GLN A 115 -25.87 -0.94 -9.92
N LEU A 116 -24.75 -1.65 -9.82
CA LEU A 116 -23.52 -1.30 -10.53
C LEU A 116 -23.68 -1.47 -12.05
N ALA A 117 -24.32 -2.56 -12.48
CA ALA A 117 -24.62 -2.81 -13.88
C ALA A 117 -25.51 -1.70 -14.45
N ALA A 118 -26.62 -1.38 -13.77
CA ALA A 118 -27.52 -0.31 -14.18
C ALA A 118 -26.82 1.05 -14.27
N HIS A 119 -25.88 1.34 -13.37
CA HIS A 119 -25.08 2.57 -13.47
C HIS A 119 -24.14 2.56 -14.66
N ILE A 120 -23.42 1.47 -14.88
CA ILE A 120 -22.50 1.30 -16.00
C ILE A 120 -23.20 1.45 -17.35
N ASP A 121 -24.40 0.87 -17.48
CA ASP A 121 -25.19 0.95 -18.70
C ASP A 121 -25.60 2.39 -19.06
N ASN A 122 -25.54 3.31 -18.09
CA ASN A 122 -25.82 4.74 -18.28
C ASN A 122 -24.55 5.62 -18.41
N LEU A 123 -23.35 5.03 -18.32
CA LEU A 123 -22.09 5.78 -18.44
C LEU A 123 -21.64 5.93 -19.90
N GLU A 124 -21.00 7.04 -20.20
CA GLU A 124 -20.29 7.20 -21.47
C GLU A 124 -19.06 6.27 -21.52
N HIS A 125 -18.94 5.55 -22.64
CA HIS A 125 -17.75 4.75 -22.90
C HIS A 125 -16.55 5.67 -23.11
N ASN A 126 -15.54 5.48 -22.28
CA ASN A 126 -14.29 6.21 -22.36
C ASN A 126 -13.19 5.25 -22.83
N GLN A 127 -12.41 5.69 -23.82
CA GLN A 127 -11.36 4.85 -24.37
C GLN A 127 -10.31 4.50 -23.31
N TYR A 128 -10.10 3.20 -23.10
CA TYR A 128 -9.05 2.69 -22.24
C TYR A 128 -7.68 2.93 -22.90
N ASN A 129 -6.89 3.86 -22.36
CA ASN A 129 -5.53 4.13 -22.86
C ASN A 129 -4.50 3.38 -22.03
N ASN A 130 -3.75 2.50 -22.70
CA ASN A 130 -2.63 1.77 -22.14
C ASN A 130 -1.48 2.71 -21.73
N ILE A 131 -0.67 2.32 -20.74
CA ILE A 131 0.60 3.01 -20.43
C ILE A 131 1.64 2.67 -21.51
N ASP A 132 2.13 3.65 -22.27
CA ASP A 132 3.09 3.35 -23.33
C ASP A 132 4.44 2.90 -22.78
N MET A 133 5.07 1.94 -23.47
CA MET A 133 6.45 1.56 -23.20
C MET A 133 7.39 2.66 -23.70
N ILE A 134 8.35 3.06 -22.88
CA ILE A 134 9.32 4.08 -23.22
C ILE A 134 10.59 3.44 -23.80
N ALA A 135 11.13 4.06 -24.85
CA ALA A 135 12.36 3.60 -25.48
C ALA A 135 13.55 3.57 -24.49
N PRO A 136 14.53 2.66 -24.69
CA PRO A 136 15.76 2.67 -23.93
C PRO A 136 16.47 4.04 -23.96
N ALA A 137 16.89 4.52 -22.78
CA ALA A 137 17.60 5.78 -22.60
C ALA A 137 18.63 5.64 -21.48
N SER A 138 19.58 6.58 -21.39
CA SER A 138 20.61 6.58 -20.34
C SER A 138 20.05 6.91 -18.96
N ASN A 139 18.93 7.63 -18.89
CA ASN A 139 18.24 7.99 -17.67
C ASN A 139 16.75 8.26 -17.93
N TYR A 140 15.94 8.20 -16.88
CA TYR A 140 14.50 8.44 -16.93
C TYR A 140 14.08 9.44 -15.85
N GLU A 141 12.95 10.11 -16.06
CA GLU A 141 12.36 10.93 -15.00
C GLU A 141 11.93 10.06 -13.82
N VAL A 142 12.10 10.57 -12.59
CA VAL A 142 11.48 9.96 -11.41
C VAL A 142 9.97 10.24 -11.39
N SER A 143 9.20 9.37 -10.74
CA SER A 143 7.82 9.71 -10.42
C SER A 143 7.77 10.83 -9.36
N HIS A 144 6.65 11.54 -9.26
CA HIS A 144 6.44 12.52 -8.20
C HIS A 144 6.65 11.93 -6.79
N ALA A 145 6.14 10.70 -6.55
CA ALA A 145 6.29 10.02 -5.27
C ALA A 145 7.77 9.73 -4.95
N GLN A 146 8.54 9.27 -5.93
CA GLN A 146 9.99 9.08 -5.78
C GLN A 146 10.73 10.40 -5.59
N LYS A 147 10.34 11.47 -6.29
CA LYS A 147 10.93 12.81 -6.14
C LYS A 147 10.82 13.31 -4.69
N ARG A 148 9.68 13.07 -4.03
CA ARG A 148 9.51 13.39 -2.60
C ARG A 148 10.50 12.64 -1.71
N LEU A 149 10.61 11.32 -1.89
CA LEU A 149 11.54 10.51 -1.08
C LEU A 149 13.00 10.88 -1.34
N TRP A 150 13.37 11.17 -2.59
CA TRP A 150 14.70 11.64 -2.93
C TRP A 150 15.00 12.99 -2.27
N PHE A 151 14.08 13.96 -2.33
CA PHE A 151 14.25 15.23 -1.64
C PHE A 151 14.45 15.06 -0.12
N LEU A 152 13.68 14.16 0.49
CA LEU A 152 13.82 13.86 1.92
C LEU A 152 15.15 13.21 2.27
N HIS A 153 15.63 12.33 1.41
CA HIS A 153 16.94 11.74 1.53
C HIS A 153 18.05 12.78 1.42
N GLU A 154 17.95 13.74 0.49
CA GLU A 154 18.95 14.80 0.32
C GLU A 154 18.99 15.79 1.51
N LEU A 155 17.90 15.95 2.25
CA LEU A 155 17.90 16.78 3.47
C LEU A 155 18.74 16.15 4.59
N ASP A 156 18.73 14.83 4.73
CA ASP A 156 19.64 14.10 5.61
C ASP A 156 19.80 12.64 5.15
N GLN A 157 20.93 12.38 4.48
CA GLN A 157 21.26 11.07 3.89
C GLN A 157 21.48 9.97 4.94
N ARG A 158 21.51 10.31 6.23
CA ARG A 158 21.68 9.35 7.33
C ARG A 158 20.36 8.78 7.83
N ILE A 159 19.23 9.33 7.38
CA ILE A 159 17.90 8.89 7.83
C ILE A 159 17.57 7.51 7.22
N SER A 160 17.22 6.56 8.09
CA SER A 160 16.69 5.24 7.70
C SER A 160 15.17 5.12 7.83
N ALA A 161 14.47 6.25 8.05
CA ALA A 161 13.02 6.29 8.29
C ALA A 161 12.17 5.75 7.13
N TYR A 162 12.75 5.71 5.93
CA TYR A 162 12.12 5.15 4.73
C TYR A 162 12.66 3.77 4.37
N ASN A 163 13.27 3.06 5.32
CA ASN A 163 13.52 1.64 5.19
C ASN A 163 12.24 0.85 5.46
N ARG A 164 12.05 -0.22 4.69
CA ARG A 164 11.04 -1.24 4.93
C ARG A 164 11.75 -2.54 5.25
N THR A 165 11.84 -2.83 6.53
CA THR A 165 12.44 -4.06 7.04
C THR A 165 11.36 -5.10 7.35
N THR A 166 11.52 -6.32 6.84
CA THR A 166 10.69 -7.50 7.10
C THR A 166 11.60 -8.64 7.54
N ALA A 167 11.19 -9.44 8.52
CA ALA A 167 11.99 -10.54 9.03
C ALA A 167 11.12 -11.78 9.16
N LEU A 168 11.53 -12.83 8.45
CA LEU A 168 10.80 -14.09 8.35
C LEU A 168 11.63 -15.19 9.00
N LYS A 169 11.05 -15.89 9.96
CA LYS A 169 11.65 -17.08 10.57
C LYS A 169 11.27 -18.31 9.76
N PHE A 170 12.25 -19.05 9.28
CA PHE A 170 12.09 -20.29 8.53
C PHE A 170 12.45 -21.48 9.39
N LYS A 171 11.61 -22.53 9.37
CA LYS A 171 11.93 -23.86 9.91
C LYS A 171 12.04 -24.86 8.76
N GLY A 172 13.16 -25.59 8.71
CA GLY A 172 13.47 -26.56 7.67
C GLY A 172 14.77 -26.25 6.93
N ARG A 173 15.05 -27.05 5.90
CA ARG A 173 16.22 -26.85 5.04
C ARG A 173 15.99 -25.65 4.12
N LEU A 174 16.73 -24.56 4.34
CA LEU A 174 16.76 -23.40 3.46
C LEU A 174 17.97 -23.50 2.52
N GLN A 175 17.72 -23.58 1.21
CA GLN A 175 18.77 -23.62 0.20
C GLN A 175 19.12 -22.20 -0.23
N ILE A 176 20.09 -21.58 0.45
CA ILE A 176 20.44 -20.17 0.23
C ILE A 176 20.79 -19.87 -1.24
N SER A 177 21.52 -20.76 -1.92
CA SER A 177 21.87 -20.59 -3.33
C SER A 177 20.66 -20.56 -4.27
N LEU A 178 19.59 -21.31 -3.97
CA LEU A 178 18.35 -21.26 -4.74
C LEU A 178 17.52 -20.02 -4.42
N LEU A 179 17.60 -19.53 -3.17
CA LEU A 179 16.96 -18.27 -2.77
C LEU A 179 17.66 -17.08 -3.43
N GLU A 180 18.99 -17.05 -3.46
CA GLU A 180 19.78 -16.08 -4.22
C GLU A 180 19.43 -16.10 -5.71
N LYS A 181 19.32 -17.29 -6.30
CA LYS A 181 18.88 -17.45 -7.68
C LYS A 181 17.49 -16.87 -7.92
N ALA A 182 16.55 -17.10 -7.00
CA ALA A 182 15.20 -16.52 -7.07
C ALA A 182 15.23 -14.99 -7.02
N PHE A 183 16.03 -14.40 -6.12
CA PHE A 183 16.24 -12.95 -6.09
C PHE A 183 16.85 -12.43 -7.39
N MET A 184 17.88 -13.07 -7.93
CA MET A 184 18.48 -12.67 -9.20
C MET A 184 17.47 -12.69 -10.35
N THR A 185 16.56 -13.66 -10.39
CA THR A 185 15.48 -13.66 -11.38
C THR A 185 14.53 -12.47 -11.20
N LEU A 186 14.16 -12.11 -9.96
CA LEU A 186 13.33 -10.92 -9.69
C LEU A 186 14.05 -9.61 -10.03
N ILE A 187 15.33 -9.49 -9.69
CA ILE A 187 16.18 -8.34 -10.01
C ILE A 187 16.26 -8.12 -11.53
N ASN A 188 16.40 -9.20 -12.30
CA ASN A 188 16.42 -9.12 -13.76
C ASN A 188 15.03 -8.76 -14.35
N ARG A 189 13.96 -9.27 -13.72
CA ARG A 189 12.56 -9.06 -14.12
C ARG A 189 12.07 -7.63 -13.86
N TYR A 190 12.42 -7.05 -12.72
CA TYR A 190 11.96 -5.74 -12.27
C TYR A 190 13.08 -4.71 -12.32
N GLU A 191 13.03 -3.80 -13.30
CA GLU A 191 14.05 -2.76 -13.49
C GLU A 191 14.27 -1.90 -12.23
N VAL A 192 13.20 -1.67 -11.45
CA VAL A 192 13.26 -0.86 -10.23
C VAL A 192 14.25 -1.43 -9.20
N LEU A 193 14.41 -2.75 -9.09
CA LEU A 193 15.34 -3.38 -8.13
C LEU A 193 16.82 -3.14 -8.47
N ARG A 194 17.11 -2.72 -9.71
CA ARG A 194 18.44 -2.38 -10.22
C ARG A 194 18.52 -0.92 -10.67
N THR A 195 17.75 -0.05 -10.00
CA THR A 195 17.69 1.40 -10.27
C THR A 195 18.39 2.21 -9.18
N THR A 196 19.18 3.21 -9.56
CA THR A 196 19.67 4.28 -8.67
C THR A 196 19.04 5.62 -9.00
N PHE A 197 19.16 6.57 -8.07
CA PHE A 197 18.61 7.91 -8.18
C PHE A 197 19.74 8.93 -8.03
N ILE A 198 20.05 9.65 -9.11
CA ILE A 198 21.10 10.67 -9.12
C ILE A 198 20.55 12.01 -9.59
N ALA A 199 21.16 13.10 -9.15
CA ALA A 199 20.85 14.43 -9.68
C ALA A 199 21.54 14.63 -11.03
N ILE A 200 20.77 14.98 -12.06
CA ILE A 200 21.25 15.49 -13.34
C ILE A 200 20.57 16.85 -13.55
N ASP A 201 21.39 17.89 -13.74
CA ASP A 201 20.94 19.28 -13.86
C ASP A 201 20.04 19.75 -12.71
N GLY A 202 20.38 19.35 -11.47
CA GLY A 202 19.62 19.68 -10.27
C GLY A 202 18.28 18.93 -10.14
N THR A 203 18.01 17.94 -11.00
CA THR A 203 16.79 17.13 -10.96
C THR A 203 17.10 15.66 -10.75
N PRO A 204 16.36 14.95 -9.88
CA PRO A 204 16.56 13.51 -9.71
C PRO A 204 16.13 12.74 -10.96
N LYS A 205 16.97 11.79 -11.36
CA LYS A 205 16.75 10.87 -12.49
C LYS A 205 16.95 9.42 -12.04
N GLN A 206 16.19 8.52 -12.64
CA GLN A 206 16.35 7.07 -12.51
C GLN A 206 17.44 6.59 -13.47
N ILE A 207 18.42 5.86 -12.96
CA ILE A 207 19.44 5.15 -13.74
C ILE A 207 19.21 3.66 -13.56
N ILE A 208 18.88 2.97 -14.65
CA ILE A 208 18.56 1.55 -14.63
C ILE A 208 19.81 0.78 -15.09
N HIS A 209 20.40 0.00 -14.19
CA HIS A 209 21.67 -0.70 -14.44
C HIS A 209 21.41 -2.06 -15.03
N PRO A 210 22.07 -2.47 -16.13
CA PRO A 210 21.76 -3.71 -16.88
C PRO A 210 21.77 -4.97 -16.00
N SER A 211 22.65 -5.01 -15.01
CA SER A 211 22.74 -6.05 -13.98
C SER A 211 23.32 -5.45 -12.70
N ILE A 212 23.21 -6.20 -11.60
CA ILE A 212 23.85 -5.87 -10.32
C ILE A 212 24.49 -7.12 -9.75
N GLU A 213 25.49 -6.94 -8.88
CA GLU A 213 25.94 -8.01 -7.99
C GLU A 213 25.01 -8.09 -6.79
N PHE A 214 24.61 -9.30 -6.43
CA PHE A 214 23.75 -9.56 -5.28
C PHE A 214 24.12 -10.89 -4.63
N ALA A 215 24.18 -10.88 -3.31
CA ALA A 215 24.34 -12.06 -2.48
C ALA A 215 23.55 -11.89 -1.18
N ILE A 216 23.07 -13.01 -0.64
CA ILE A 216 22.47 -13.03 0.70
C ILE A 216 23.60 -13.07 1.72
N LEU A 217 23.61 -12.11 2.64
CA LEU A 217 24.59 -12.11 3.73
C LEU A 217 24.22 -13.21 4.73
N ILE A 218 25.06 -14.23 4.86
CA ILE A 218 24.83 -15.34 5.79
C ILE A 218 25.66 -15.11 7.05
N GLU A 219 25.00 -15.13 8.21
CA GLU A 219 25.67 -15.10 9.52
C GLU A 219 25.23 -16.35 10.31
N ASP A 220 26.21 -17.17 10.72
CA ASP A 220 25.93 -18.37 11.51
C ASP A 220 26.03 -18.06 13.01
N PHE A 221 24.89 -18.20 13.68
CA PHE A 221 24.71 -18.02 15.10
C PHE A 221 24.23 -19.30 15.79
N SER A 222 24.27 -20.45 15.11
CA SER A 222 23.78 -21.73 15.66
C SER A 222 24.51 -22.16 16.94
N ASP A 223 25.75 -21.72 17.14
CA ASP A 223 26.54 -21.97 18.36
C ASP A 223 26.39 -20.88 19.43
N LYS A 224 25.54 -19.87 19.24
CA LYS A 224 25.38 -18.76 20.20
C LYS A 224 24.28 -19.02 21.21
N HIS A 225 24.54 -18.56 22.44
CA HIS A 225 23.50 -18.40 23.46
C HIS A 225 22.72 -17.11 23.23
N ASN A 226 21.48 -17.05 23.75
CA ASN A 226 20.60 -15.88 23.65
C ASN A 226 20.32 -15.43 22.19
N ILE A 227 19.83 -16.37 21.39
CA ILE A 227 19.45 -16.15 19.98
C ILE A 227 18.51 -14.96 19.80
N ASP A 228 17.58 -14.73 20.72
CA ASP A 228 16.62 -13.62 20.62
C ASP A 228 17.31 -12.26 20.66
N ALA A 229 18.31 -12.08 21.53
CA ALA A 229 19.11 -10.86 21.57
C ALA A 229 19.96 -10.68 20.30
N VAL A 230 20.45 -11.77 19.72
CA VAL A 230 21.18 -11.75 18.44
C VAL A 230 20.26 -11.30 17.30
N ILE A 231 19.05 -11.88 17.20
CA ILE A 231 18.05 -11.49 16.20
C ILE A 231 17.71 -10.01 16.35
N GLN A 232 17.43 -9.55 17.57
CA GLN A 232 17.08 -8.16 17.85
C GLN A 232 18.20 -7.20 17.46
N THR A 233 19.44 -7.52 17.79
CA THR A 233 20.61 -6.70 17.42
C THR A 233 20.78 -6.63 15.90
N SER A 234 20.61 -7.75 15.20
CA SER A 234 20.70 -7.79 13.74
C SER A 234 19.55 -7.02 13.07
N LEU A 235 18.34 -7.09 13.61
CA LEU A 235 17.20 -6.29 13.17
C LEU A 235 17.46 -4.79 13.33
N GLU A 236 17.92 -4.35 14.50
CA GLU A 236 18.22 -2.94 14.77
C GLU A 236 19.30 -2.39 13.83
N LYS A 237 20.33 -3.18 13.52
CA LYS A 237 21.36 -2.82 12.53
C LYS A 237 20.79 -2.66 11.13
N GLU A 238 19.89 -3.53 10.69
CA GLU A 238 19.28 -3.41 9.36
C GLU A 238 18.26 -2.25 9.32
N ILE A 239 17.44 -2.07 10.36
CA ILE A 239 16.49 -0.93 10.46
C ILE A 239 17.22 0.41 10.42
N SER A 240 18.40 0.51 11.04
CA SER A 240 19.22 1.73 11.05
C SER A 240 20.16 1.88 9.85
N TYR A 241 20.16 0.94 8.90
CA TYR A 241 21.03 1.01 7.73
C TYR A 241 20.64 2.19 6.84
N ALA A 242 21.53 3.15 6.62
CA ALA A 242 21.29 4.27 5.71
C ALA A 242 21.65 3.86 4.28
N PHE A 243 20.66 3.77 3.40
CA PHE A 243 20.90 3.55 1.97
C PHE A 243 21.36 4.86 1.30
N ASP A 244 22.40 4.78 0.47
CA ASP A 244 22.78 5.84 -0.46
C ASP A 244 22.03 5.64 -1.78
N LEU A 245 21.09 6.54 -2.12
CA LEU A 245 20.22 6.37 -3.30
C LEU A 245 20.99 6.36 -4.63
N ALA A 246 22.24 6.83 -4.66
CA ALA A 246 23.09 6.78 -5.83
C ALA A 246 23.85 5.44 -5.99
N LYS A 247 23.80 4.54 -5.00
CA LYS A 247 24.55 3.28 -4.99
C LYS A 247 23.63 2.05 -4.91
N LEU A 248 23.93 1.05 -5.72
CA LEU A 248 23.25 -0.24 -5.67
C LEU A 248 23.86 -1.18 -4.62
N PRO A 249 23.09 -2.18 -4.17
CA PRO A 249 21.63 -2.28 -4.27
C PRO A 249 20.91 -1.41 -3.23
N LEU A 250 19.71 -0.91 -3.56
CA LEU A 250 18.83 -0.20 -2.60
C LEU A 250 17.94 -1.16 -1.79
N PHE A 251 18.40 -2.40 -1.64
CA PHE A 251 17.83 -3.42 -0.79
C PHE A 251 18.93 -4.37 -0.31
N ARG A 252 18.69 -5.08 0.79
CA ARG A 252 19.61 -6.00 1.45
C ARG A 252 18.83 -7.22 1.92
N VAL A 253 19.46 -8.38 1.83
CA VAL A 253 18.93 -9.63 2.36
C VAL A 253 19.99 -10.28 3.23
N LYS A 254 19.63 -10.60 4.47
CA LYS A 254 20.49 -11.27 5.44
C LYS A 254 19.81 -12.54 5.93
N ALA A 255 20.52 -13.65 5.99
CA ALA A 255 20.06 -14.91 6.56
C ALA A 255 20.87 -15.23 7.83
N LEU A 256 20.18 -15.22 8.97
CA LEU A 256 20.74 -15.61 10.26
C LEU A 256 20.47 -17.10 10.46
N LYS A 257 21.50 -17.95 10.44
CA LYS A 257 21.33 -19.36 10.84
C LYS A 257 21.32 -19.40 12.37
N ILE A 258 20.18 -19.72 12.98
CA ILE A 258 20.00 -19.63 14.44
C ILE A 258 20.01 -21.00 15.13
N ALA A 259 19.80 -22.07 14.38
CA ALA A 259 19.97 -23.46 14.80
C ALA A 259 20.07 -24.35 13.57
N ASP A 260 20.24 -25.65 13.76
CA ASP A 260 20.10 -26.63 12.70
C ASP A 260 18.72 -26.52 12.05
N MET A 261 18.70 -26.30 10.73
CA MET A 261 17.47 -26.13 9.95
C MET A 261 16.56 -24.99 10.46
N GLN A 262 17.12 -23.94 11.06
CA GLN A 262 16.37 -22.75 11.44
C GLN A 262 17.10 -21.48 11.03
N PHE A 263 16.38 -20.63 10.31
CA PHE A 263 16.91 -19.37 9.80
C PHE A 263 15.98 -18.22 10.14
N VAL A 264 16.53 -17.02 10.33
CA VAL A 264 15.78 -15.76 10.26
C VAL A 264 16.31 -14.98 9.08
N CYS A 265 15.49 -14.78 8.05
CA CYS A 265 15.86 -13.95 6.92
C CYS A 265 15.29 -12.55 7.10
N ILE A 266 16.17 -11.55 7.10
CA ILE A 266 15.86 -10.13 7.20
C ILE A 266 15.97 -9.54 5.79
N PHE A 267 14.87 -8.97 5.32
CA PHE A 267 14.76 -8.25 4.05
C PHE A 267 14.61 -6.78 4.38
N ASN A 268 15.51 -5.95 3.87
CA ASN A 268 15.49 -4.52 4.09
C ASN A 268 15.54 -3.80 2.75
N VAL A 269 14.55 -2.98 2.43
CA VAL A 269 14.47 -2.27 1.15
C VAL A 269 14.14 -0.80 1.37
N HIS A 270 14.75 0.08 0.58
CA HIS A 270 14.39 1.49 0.61
C HIS A 270 13.01 1.70 -0.05
N HIS A 271 12.13 2.48 0.60
CA HIS A 271 10.73 2.68 0.19
C HIS A 271 10.59 3.30 -1.21
N VAL A 272 11.65 3.92 -1.74
CA VAL A 272 11.72 4.46 -3.12
C VAL A 272 11.57 3.38 -4.21
N LEU A 273 11.90 2.12 -3.88
CA LEU A 273 11.79 1.00 -4.79
C LEU A 273 10.41 0.32 -4.75
N CYS A 274 9.77 0.31 -3.59
CA CYS A 274 8.65 -0.58 -3.30
C CYS A 274 7.69 0.05 -2.30
N ASP A 275 6.39 -0.19 -2.49
CA ASP A 275 5.34 0.03 -1.51
C ASP A 275 4.83 -1.29 -0.89
N GLN A 276 3.84 -1.21 0.00
CA GLN A 276 3.28 -2.40 0.65
C GLN A 276 2.75 -3.42 -0.36
N TRP A 277 2.13 -2.95 -1.44
CA TRP A 277 1.65 -3.80 -2.51
C TRP A 277 2.80 -4.50 -3.25
N SER A 278 3.85 -3.74 -3.55
CA SER A 278 5.07 -4.28 -4.16
C SER A 278 5.69 -5.38 -3.31
N MET A 279 5.70 -5.21 -1.98
CA MET A 279 6.22 -6.25 -1.08
C MET A 279 5.41 -7.54 -1.17
N THR A 280 4.08 -7.47 -1.29
CA THR A 280 3.23 -8.64 -1.49
C THR A 280 3.59 -9.37 -2.79
N ILE A 281 3.70 -8.64 -3.91
CA ILE A 281 4.10 -9.23 -5.20
C ILE A 281 5.49 -9.86 -5.10
N LEU A 282 6.45 -9.13 -4.52
CA LEU A 282 7.83 -9.57 -4.39
C LEU A 282 7.91 -10.89 -3.63
N PHE A 283 7.26 -11.01 -2.47
CA PHE A 283 7.29 -12.24 -1.68
C PHE A 283 6.53 -13.39 -2.34
N GLN A 284 5.40 -13.13 -2.99
CA GLN A 284 4.65 -14.15 -3.74
C GLN A 284 5.48 -14.72 -4.90
N GLU A 285 6.06 -13.85 -5.75
CA GLU A 285 6.89 -14.29 -6.86
C GLU A 285 8.20 -14.93 -6.37
N LEU A 286 8.81 -14.42 -5.28
CA LEU A 286 10.00 -15.02 -4.66
C LEU A 286 9.72 -16.46 -4.21
N ALA A 287 8.60 -16.69 -3.52
CA ALA A 287 8.20 -18.01 -3.08
C ALA A 287 7.96 -18.96 -4.26
N ALA A 288 7.25 -18.49 -5.31
CA ALA A 288 7.00 -19.26 -6.51
C ALA A 288 8.31 -19.66 -7.22
N LEU A 289 9.24 -18.72 -7.38
CA LEU A 289 10.56 -18.95 -7.97
C LEU A 289 11.39 -19.93 -7.17
N TYR A 290 11.50 -19.70 -5.85
CA TYR A 290 12.26 -20.58 -4.96
C TYR A 290 11.73 -22.01 -4.98
N ASN A 291 10.40 -22.18 -4.93
CA ASN A 291 9.76 -23.49 -4.96
C ASN A 291 9.98 -24.21 -6.30
N ALA A 292 9.85 -23.51 -7.43
CA ALA A 292 10.14 -24.06 -8.74
C ALA A 292 11.61 -24.52 -8.85
N TYR A 293 12.55 -23.70 -8.38
CA TYR A 293 13.98 -24.07 -8.37
C TYR A 293 14.29 -25.25 -7.44
N CYS A 294 13.65 -25.33 -6.27
CA CYS A 294 13.78 -26.49 -5.38
C CYS A 294 13.27 -27.79 -6.02
N GLN A 295 12.27 -27.69 -6.92
CA GLN A 295 11.70 -28.82 -7.65
C GLN A 295 12.36 -29.06 -9.01
N HIS A 296 13.45 -28.33 -9.33
CA HIS A 296 14.10 -28.35 -10.63
C HIS A 296 13.15 -28.05 -11.81
N GLN A 297 12.10 -27.26 -11.56
CA GLN A 297 11.14 -26.81 -12.56
C GLN A 297 11.56 -25.45 -13.13
N VAL A 298 11.14 -25.18 -14.37
CA VAL A 298 11.25 -23.85 -14.97
C VAL A 298 10.15 -22.97 -14.37
N PRO A 299 10.49 -21.86 -13.69
CA PRO A 299 9.48 -20.98 -13.16
C PRO A 299 8.66 -20.34 -14.28
N ASN A 300 7.35 -20.22 -14.04
CA ASN A 300 6.43 -19.56 -14.96
C ASN A 300 5.84 -18.34 -14.26
N LEU A 301 6.30 -17.15 -14.64
CA LEU A 301 5.76 -15.88 -14.19
C LEU A 301 5.16 -15.15 -15.40
N PRO A 302 4.03 -14.43 -15.24
CA PRO A 302 3.42 -13.69 -16.34
C PRO A 302 4.37 -12.61 -16.87
N SER A 303 4.32 -12.29 -18.16
CA SER A 303 5.14 -11.22 -18.71
C SER A 303 4.71 -9.84 -18.17
N LEU A 304 5.68 -8.95 -17.98
CA LEU A 304 5.42 -7.56 -17.64
C LEU A 304 5.41 -6.73 -18.92
N ARG A 305 4.28 -6.08 -19.21
CA ARG A 305 4.14 -5.22 -20.40
C ARG A 305 4.94 -3.93 -20.27
N ILE A 306 5.02 -3.40 -19.06
CA ILE A 306 5.69 -2.14 -18.74
C ILE A 306 6.64 -2.35 -17.56
N GLN A 307 7.44 -1.33 -17.29
CA GLN A 307 8.31 -1.19 -16.12
C GLN A 307 7.99 0.12 -15.40
N TYR A 308 8.55 0.29 -14.19
CA TYR A 308 8.26 1.47 -13.38
C TYR A 308 8.62 2.80 -14.07
N LYS A 309 9.68 2.83 -14.89
CA LYS A 309 10.05 4.01 -15.70
C LYS A 309 8.94 4.47 -16.65
N ASP A 310 8.18 3.52 -17.20
CA ASP A 310 7.11 3.80 -18.16
C ASP A 310 5.96 4.50 -17.45
N TYR A 311 5.60 3.99 -16.26
CA TYR A 311 4.67 4.66 -15.35
C TYR A 311 5.15 6.07 -14.98
N ALA A 312 6.43 6.24 -14.61
CA ALA A 312 6.94 7.54 -14.19
C ALA A 312 6.79 8.60 -15.30
N VAL A 313 7.17 8.24 -16.53
CA VAL A 313 7.05 9.13 -17.70
C VAL A 313 5.58 9.38 -18.06
N TRP A 314 4.76 8.33 -18.12
CA TRP A 314 3.33 8.44 -18.40
C TRP A 314 2.62 9.34 -17.40
N HIS A 315 2.86 9.12 -16.11
CA HIS A 315 2.26 9.89 -15.03
C HIS A 315 2.69 11.35 -15.09
N ASN A 316 3.98 11.63 -15.31
CA ASN A 316 4.47 12.99 -15.48
C ASN A 316 3.84 13.69 -16.70
N ASN A 317 3.64 12.96 -17.80
CA ASN A 317 2.97 13.49 -19.00
C ASN A 317 1.49 13.80 -18.76
N MET A 318 0.73 12.90 -18.12
CA MET A 318 -0.66 13.16 -17.74
C MET A 318 -0.76 14.44 -16.95
N ILE A 319 0.05 14.54 -15.91
CA ILE A 319 0.07 15.69 -15.03
C ILE A 319 0.45 16.97 -15.80
N ARG A 320 1.38 16.92 -16.76
CA ARG A 320 1.74 18.07 -17.63
C ARG A 320 0.60 18.51 -18.54
N THR A 321 -0.12 17.56 -19.13
CA THR A 321 -1.28 17.84 -19.98
C THR A 321 -2.41 18.47 -19.18
N ASP A 322 -2.71 17.93 -17.99
CA ASP A 322 -3.74 18.47 -17.09
C ASP A 322 -3.44 19.89 -16.61
N SER A 323 -2.17 20.31 -16.59
CA SER A 323 -1.79 21.68 -16.19
C SER A 323 -1.94 22.74 -17.28
N ARG A 324 -2.34 22.35 -18.50
CA ARG A 324 -2.56 23.29 -19.63
C ARG A 324 -3.99 23.83 -19.68
N THR A 325 -4.91 23.28 -18.88
CA THR A 325 -6.29 23.72 -18.71
C THR A 325 -6.53 24.11 -17.24
N GLU A 326 -7.57 24.89 -16.93
CA GLU A 326 -7.99 25.08 -15.54
C GLU A 326 -8.37 23.72 -14.96
N ASN A 327 -7.52 23.15 -14.12
CA ASN A 327 -7.71 21.82 -13.57
C ASN A 327 -8.69 21.89 -12.37
N PRO A 328 -9.91 21.30 -12.47
CA PRO A 328 -10.89 21.33 -11.39
C PRO A 328 -10.38 20.67 -10.10
N LEU A 329 -9.48 19.68 -10.20
CA LEU A 329 -8.89 18.97 -9.05
C LEU A 329 -7.93 19.89 -8.28
N GLN A 330 -7.14 20.70 -9.01
CA GLN A 330 -6.28 21.70 -8.36
C GLN A 330 -7.10 22.76 -7.63
N SER A 331 -8.16 23.26 -8.27
CA SER A 331 -9.08 24.24 -7.66
C SER A 331 -9.77 23.65 -6.43
N TYR A 332 -10.16 22.39 -6.47
CA TYR A 332 -10.71 21.67 -5.31
C TYR A 332 -9.73 21.65 -4.14
N TRP A 333 -8.50 21.17 -4.34
CA TRP A 333 -7.51 21.08 -3.26
C TRP A 333 -7.12 22.46 -2.72
N MET A 334 -6.98 23.46 -3.58
CA MET A 334 -6.76 24.86 -3.20
C MET A 334 -7.89 25.40 -2.30
N SER A 335 -9.14 25.09 -2.65
CA SER A 335 -10.30 25.52 -1.85
C SER A 335 -10.39 24.75 -0.54
N TYR A 336 -10.23 23.44 -0.56
CA TYR A 336 -10.35 22.55 0.59
C TYR A 336 -9.26 22.81 1.66
N LEU A 337 -8.03 23.05 1.22
CA LEU A 337 -6.89 23.38 2.07
C LEU A 337 -6.66 24.89 2.20
N GLY A 338 -7.62 25.71 1.77
CA GLY A 338 -7.53 27.17 1.89
C GLY A 338 -7.78 27.65 3.32
N GLY A 339 -7.38 28.90 3.59
CA GLY A 339 -7.49 29.51 4.92
C GLY A 339 -6.38 29.07 5.88
N GLU A 340 -6.50 29.48 7.15
CA GLU A 340 -5.48 29.16 8.14
C GLU A 340 -5.48 27.66 8.46
N LEU A 341 -4.28 27.07 8.45
CA LEU A 341 -4.05 25.66 8.72
C LEU A 341 -3.30 25.54 10.04
N HIS A 342 -4.03 25.17 11.07
CA HIS A 342 -3.45 24.96 12.39
C HIS A 342 -2.83 23.58 12.48
N ARG A 343 -1.72 23.51 13.22
CA ARG A 343 -1.12 22.24 13.58
C ARG A 343 -1.86 21.69 14.79
N THR A 344 -2.47 20.51 14.63
CA THR A 344 -3.09 19.80 15.75
C THR A 344 -2.08 19.56 16.88
N SER A 345 -2.33 20.16 18.04
CA SER A 345 -1.47 20.07 19.22
C SER A 345 -1.94 18.96 20.14
N LEU A 346 -1.51 17.72 19.86
CA LEU A 346 -1.73 16.60 20.78
C LEU A 346 -0.86 16.75 22.04
N PRO A 347 -1.38 16.38 23.22
CA PRO A 347 -0.60 16.39 24.44
C PRO A 347 0.53 15.36 24.33
N ALA A 348 1.70 15.77 24.80
CA ALA A 348 2.91 14.97 24.77
C ALA A 348 3.62 15.10 26.12
N ASP A 349 4.26 14.02 26.57
CA ASP A 349 5.02 14.00 27.83
C ASP A 349 6.27 14.92 27.76
N TYR A 350 6.78 15.18 26.55
CA TYR A 350 7.95 15.99 26.29
C TYR A 350 7.66 17.07 25.24
N GLY A 351 8.38 18.19 25.34
CA GLY A 351 8.34 19.25 24.32
C GLY A 351 8.81 18.74 22.95
N ARG A 352 8.21 19.27 21.89
CA ARG A 352 8.62 18.93 20.52
C ARG A 352 10.05 19.42 20.25
N PRO A 353 10.97 18.55 19.78
CA PRO A 353 12.31 18.99 19.42
C PRO A 353 12.30 19.89 18.18
N SER A 354 13.28 20.80 18.09
CA SER A 354 13.46 21.70 16.93
C SER A 354 13.87 20.97 15.65
N ILE A 355 14.52 19.81 15.79
CA ILE A 355 14.88 18.90 14.70
C ILE A 355 14.02 17.65 14.85
N LYS A 356 13.34 17.26 13.77
CA LYS A 356 12.48 16.07 13.75
C LYS A 356 13.31 14.81 14.03
N THR A 357 12.84 13.97 14.94
CA THR A 357 13.41 12.66 15.20
C THR A 357 12.50 11.59 14.60
N TYR A 358 13.10 10.50 14.11
CA TYR A 358 12.36 9.33 13.60
C TYR A 358 12.35 8.16 14.59
N GLN A 359 12.83 8.39 15.81
CA GLN A 359 12.74 7.42 16.90
C GLN A 359 11.28 7.30 17.35
N GLY A 360 10.77 6.06 17.34
CA GLY A 360 9.40 5.77 17.73
C GLY A 360 9.27 4.36 18.29
N LYS A 361 8.14 4.09 18.92
CA LYS A 361 7.76 2.76 19.42
C LYS A 361 6.31 2.50 19.07
N THR A 362 6.02 1.28 18.65
CA THR A 362 4.65 0.81 18.43
C THR A 362 4.07 0.25 19.72
N VAL A 363 2.84 0.65 20.03
CA VAL A 363 2.01 0.05 21.07
C VAL A 363 0.75 -0.48 20.40
N THR A 364 0.44 -1.75 20.65
CA THR A 364 -0.69 -2.43 20.02
C THR A 364 -1.69 -2.85 21.08
N THR A 365 -2.98 -2.76 20.75
CA THR A 365 -4.08 -3.31 21.53
C THR A 365 -5.07 -4.01 20.60
N GLN A 366 -5.80 -4.98 21.14
CA GLN A 366 -6.79 -5.75 20.38
C GLN A 366 -8.20 -5.40 20.86
N LEU A 367 -9.11 -5.16 19.91
CA LEU A 367 -10.53 -5.00 20.21
C LEU A 367 -11.16 -6.39 20.38
N GLY A 368 -11.77 -6.64 21.53
CA GLY A 368 -12.42 -7.91 21.82
C GLY A 368 -13.60 -8.20 20.86
N GLN A 369 -13.84 -9.47 20.57
CA GLN A 369 -14.83 -9.92 19.57
C GLN A 369 -16.23 -9.32 19.76
N ALA A 370 -16.67 -9.09 21.00
CA ALA A 370 -17.97 -8.48 21.29
C ALA A 370 -18.05 -7.02 20.83
N LEU A 371 -16.97 -6.24 21.05
CA LEU A 371 -16.87 -4.86 20.61
C LEU A 371 -16.77 -4.79 19.08
N THR A 372 -15.94 -5.64 18.49
CA THR A 372 -15.78 -5.74 17.04
C THR A 372 -17.12 -6.05 16.35
N ARG A 373 -17.89 -7.03 16.86
CA ARG A 373 -19.23 -7.33 16.32
C ARG A 373 -20.19 -6.13 16.41
N ARG A 374 -20.14 -5.34 17.49
CA ARG A 374 -20.96 -4.13 17.62
C ARG A 374 -20.54 -3.04 16.65
N LEU A 375 -19.23 -2.87 16.41
CA LEU A 375 -18.69 -1.94 15.43
C LEU A 375 -19.20 -2.26 14.02
N TYR A 376 -19.11 -3.54 13.61
CA TYR A 376 -19.60 -3.99 12.31
C TYR A 376 -21.12 -3.82 12.14
N ARG A 377 -21.91 -3.93 13.22
CA ARG A 377 -23.35 -3.63 13.15
C ARG A 377 -23.62 -2.16 12.84
N ILE A 378 -22.90 -1.24 13.49
CA ILE A 378 -23.02 0.20 13.20
C ILE A 378 -22.58 0.49 11.76
N MET A 379 -21.48 -0.12 11.32
CA MET A 379 -21.00 0.01 9.95
C MET A 379 -22.06 -0.41 8.92
N LYS A 380 -22.74 -1.53 9.16
CA LYS A 380 -23.83 -2.01 8.29
C LYS A 380 -25.06 -1.11 8.36
N GLN A 381 -25.42 -0.58 9.53
CA GLN A 381 -26.57 0.31 9.70
C GLN A 381 -26.40 1.68 9.04
N GLU A 382 -25.19 2.24 9.10
CA GLU A 382 -24.88 3.56 8.54
C GLU A 382 -24.26 3.48 7.13
N ASP A 383 -24.10 2.26 6.60
CA ASP A 383 -23.52 1.99 5.29
C ASP A 383 -22.12 2.66 5.16
N VAL A 384 -21.22 2.33 6.09
CA VAL A 384 -19.86 2.91 6.13
C VAL A 384 -18.78 1.84 6.18
N SER A 385 -17.65 2.15 5.57
CA SER A 385 -16.46 1.31 5.65
C SER A 385 -15.81 1.36 7.03
N LEU A 386 -14.99 0.34 7.32
CA LEU A 386 -14.15 0.33 8.52
C LEU A 386 -13.21 1.54 8.54
N PHE A 387 -12.67 1.93 7.37
CA PHE A 387 -11.80 3.09 7.24
C PHE A 387 -12.48 4.38 7.69
N VAL A 388 -13.67 4.69 7.15
CA VAL A 388 -14.44 5.89 7.54
C VAL A 388 -14.75 5.87 9.03
N THR A 389 -15.16 4.72 9.55
CA THR A 389 -15.49 4.55 10.98
C THR A 389 -14.29 4.83 11.88
N LEU A 390 -13.12 4.24 11.57
CA LEU A 390 -11.89 4.45 12.35
C LEU A 390 -11.36 5.88 12.19
N LEU A 391 -11.43 6.45 10.98
CA LEU A 391 -11.08 7.84 10.74
C LEU A 391 -11.94 8.79 11.58
N THR A 392 -13.25 8.54 11.67
CA THR A 392 -14.14 9.29 12.57
C THR A 392 -13.72 9.17 14.02
N LEU A 393 -13.40 7.96 14.49
CA LEU A 393 -12.95 7.76 15.87
C LEU A 393 -11.62 8.48 16.15
N ILE A 394 -10.66 8.46 15.23
CA ILE A 394 -9.37 9.17 15.39
C ILE A 394 -9.58 10.68 15.41
N ASN A 395 -10.41 11.20 14.51
CA ASN A 395 -10.79 12.61 14.49
C ASN A 395 -11.40 13.06 15.82
N ILE A 396 -12.38 12.31 16.34
CA ILE A 396 -12.99 12.59 17.65
C ILE A 396 -11.96 12.48 18.77
N LEU A 397 -11.10 11.46 18.74
CA LEU A 397 -10.04 11.27 19.72
C LEU A 397 -9.10 12.48 19.75
N PHE A 398 -8.63 12.93 18.59
CA PHE A 398 -7.74 14.08 18.48
C PHE A 398 -8.43 15.35 19.00
N HIS A 399 -9.69 15.59 18.62
CA HIS A 399 -10.48 16.70 19.15
C HIS A 399 -10.57 16.65 20.69
N ARG A 400 -10.84 15.47 21.27
CA ARG A 400 -10.95 15.32 22.73
C ARG A 400 -9.62 15.54 23.46
N TYR A 401 -8.50 15.23 22.81
CA TYR A 401 -7.17 15.38 23.39
C TYR A 401 -6.58 16.79 23.22
N SER A 402 -6.83 17.45 22.08
CA SER A 402 -6.28 18.77 21.78
C SER A 402 -7.24 19.93 22.07
N GLY A 403 -8.55 19.68 22.12
CA GLY A 403 -9.59 20.71 22.14
C GLY A 403 -9.79 21.41 20.79
N GLU A 404 -9.08 21.00 19.75
CA GLU A 404 -9.16 21.64 18.44
C GLU A 404 -10.34 21.11 17.61
N GLU A 405 -11.00 22.02 16.88
CA GLU A 405 -12.14 21.70 16.02
C GLU A 405 -11.74 21.46 14.56
N ASP A 406 -10.54 21.84 14.12
CA ASP A 406 -10.06 21.66 12.75
C ASP A 406 -8.86 20.70 12.73
N ILE A 407 -9.09 19.48 12.25
CA ILE A 407 -8.13 18.37 12.35
C ILE A 407 -7.76 17.88 10.97
N ILE A 408 -6.45 17.82 10.70
CA ILE A 408 -5.91 17.36 9.42
C ILE A 408 -5.13 16.08 9.64
N ILE A 409 -5.62 15.00 9.05
CA ILE A 409 -5.00 13.67 9.14
C ILE A 409 -4.52 13.25 7.75
N GLY A 410 -3.25 12.91 7.63
CA GLY A 410 -2.70 12.30 6.42
C GLY A 410 -3.15 10.83 6.31
N THR A 411 -3.70 10.45 5.17
CA THR A 411 -3.94 9.04 4.80
C THR A 411 -3.14 8.67 3.55
N THR A 412 -2.95 7.38 3.30
CA THR A 412 -2.29 6.87 2.10
C THR A 412 -3.27 6.16 1.18
N VAL A 413 -3.12 6.37 -0.12
CA VAL A 413 -3.82 5.63 -1.18
C VAL A 413 -2.80 4.89 -2.05
N SER A 414 -3.22 3.81 -2.71
CA SER A 414 -2.31 2.92 -3.45
C SER A 414 -1.61 3.62 -4.64
N GLY A 415 -2.30 4.57 -5.28
CA GLY A 415 -1.83 5.24 -6.50
C GLY A 415 -1.72 4.32 -7.73
N ARG A 416 -2.42 3.19 -7.71
CA ARG A 416 -2.41 2.16 -8.76
C ARG A 416 -3.71 2.17 -9.56
N ASP A 417 -4.01 3.29 -10.19
CA ASP A 417 -5.30 3.58 -10.85
C ASP A 417 -5.36 3.06 -12.31
N HIS A 418 -4.52 2.07 -12.62
CA HIS A 418 -4.38 1.51 -13.97
C HIS A 418 -4.03 0.01 -13.90
N VAL A 419 -4.65 -0.80 -14.77
CA VAL A 419 -4.50 -2.27 -14.73
C VAL A 419 -3.05 -2.73 -14.94
N ASP A 420 -2.28 -2.00 -15.74
CA ASP A 420 -0.88 -2.36 -16.01
C ASP A 420 0.01 -2.23 -14.77
N LEU A 421 -0.47 -1.56 -13.71
CA LEU A 421 0.25 -1.38 -12.46
C LEU A 421 0.00 -2.52 -11.47
N GLU A 422 -0.98 -3.41 -11.67
CA GLU A 422 -1.35 -4.45 -10.68
C GLU A 422 -0.18 -5.36 -10.31
N ASN A 423 0.69 -5.69 -11.28
CA ASN A 423 1.80 -6.64 -11.12
C ASN A 423 3.19 -5.97 -11.09
N GLN A 424 3.23 -4.64 -10.93
CA GLN A 424 4.48 -3.86 -10.96
C GLN A 424 5.08 -3.68 -9.57
N LEU A 425 6.40 -3.77 -9.47
CA LEU A 425 7.12 -3.25 -8.30
C LEU A 425 7.40 -1.75 -8.48
N GLY A 426 7.25 -0.99 -7.40
CA GLY A 426 7.45 0.45 -7.43
C GLY A 426 6.89 1.19 -6.22
N PHE A 427 7.16 2.49 -6.16
CA PHE A 427 6.61 3.38 -5.13
C PHE A 427 5.45 4.21 -5.69
N PHE A 428 4.24 3.64 -5.65
CA PHE A 428 3.03 4.27 -6.21
C PHE A 428 2.22 5.07 -5.18
N VAL A 429 2.46 4.80 -3.89
CA VAL A 429 1.67 5.37 -2.78
C VAL A 429 1.63 6.90 -2.83
N ASN A 430 0.41 7.43 -2.87
CA ASN A 430 0.13 8.84 -2.67
C ASN A 430 -0.39 9.08 -1.26
N THR A 431 -0.22 10.31 -0.76
CA THR A 431 -0.72 10.73 0.56
C THR A 431 -1.81 11.77 0.33
N LEU A 432 -2.87 11.77 1.14
CA LEU A 432 -3.96 12.74 1.06
C LEU A 432 -4.19 13.38 2.43
N PRO A 433 -4.26 14.71 2.53
CA PRO A 433 -4.64 15.39 3.76
C PRO A 433 -6.16 15.40 3.88
N LEU A 434 -6.68 14.77 4.93
CA LEU A 434 -8.11 14.79 5.27
C LEU A 434 -8.33 15.80 6.38
N ARG A 435 -8.74 17.01 6.00
CA ARG A 435 -9.17 18.11 6.89
C ARG A 435 -10.64 17.93 7.28
N ASN A 436 -10.89 17.71 8.56
CA ASN A 436 -12.23 17.51 9.11
C ASN A 436 -12.47 18.52 10.22
N GLN A 437 -13.60 19.22 10.12
CA GLN A 437 -14.08 20.10 11.17
C GLN A 437 -15.05 19.34 12.08
N ILE A 438 -14.84 19.39 13.39
CA ILE A 438 -15.63 18.70 14.40
C ILE A 438 -16.02 19.71 15.47
N HIS A 439 -17.31 19.84 15.74
CA HIS A 439 -17.82 20.70 16.79
C HIS A 439 -18.21 19.87 18.01
N GLY A 440 -17.92 20.37 19.21
CA GLY A 440 -18.13 19.61 20.46
C GLY A 440 -19.59 19.19 20.74
N ALA A 441 -20.57 19.83 20.10
CA ALA A 441 -22.00 19.50 20.21
C ALA A 441 -22.46 18.39 19.25
N GLU A 442 -21.65 17.99 18.28
CA GLU A 442 -22.01 16.95 17.31
C GLU A 442 -22.01 15.56 17.96
N SER A 443 -23.06 14.78 17.68
CA SER A 443 -23.09 13.35 17.98
C SER A 443 -22.12 12.57 17.09
N PHE A 444 -21.70 11.39 17.53
CA PHE A 444 -20.87 10.48 16.73
C PHE A 444 -21.42 10.25 15.32
N LEU A 445 -22.73 10.03 15.19
CA LEU A 445 -23.37 9.77 13.89
C LEU A 445 -23.34 10.98 12.95
N GLN A 446 -23.42 12.21 13.49
CA GLN A 446 -23.28 13.42 12.68
C GLN A 446 -21.86 13.54 12.11
N VAL A 447 -20.83 13.36 12.97
CA VAL A 447 -19.43 13.39 12.54
C VAL A 447 -19.14 12.27 11.53
N LEU A 448 -19.68 11.07 11.76
CA LEU A 448 -19.55 9.92 10.85
C LEU A 448 -20.11 10.23 9.46
N LYS A 449 -21.32 10.80 9.37
CA LYS A 449 -21.95 11.16 8.09
C LYS A 449 -21.18 12.26 7.34
N LYS A 450 -20.65 13.24 8.07
CA LYS A 450 -19.79 14.29 7.51
C LYS A 450 -18.52 13.72 6.91
N ILE A 451 -17.81 12.88 7.66
CA ILE A 451 -16.57 12.22 7.21
C ILE A 451 -16.85 11.24 6.06
N LYS A 452 -17.96 10.48 6.09
CA LYS A 452 -18.40 9.63 4.96
C LYS A 452 -18.50 10.45 3.67
N THR A 453 -19.23 11.56 3.72
CA THR A 453 -19.46 12.45 2.57
C THR A 453 -18.16 13.06 2.06
N GLN A 454 -17.33 13.56 2.97
CA GLN A 454 -16.03 14.13 2.62
C GLN A 454 -15.10 13.08 2.01
N HIS A 455 -15.00 11.89 2.62
CA HIS A 455 -14.16 10.81 2.13
C HIS A 455 -14.55 10.39 0.71
N TYR A 456 -15.86 10.25 0.42
CA TYR A 456 -16.31 9.92 -0.94
C TYR A 456 -15.95 11.00 -1.96
N ASN A 457 -16.05 12.29 -1.62
CA ASN A 457 -15.61 13.35 -2.51
C ASN A 457 -14.11 13.27 -2.81
N HIS A 458 -13.29 12.94 -1.80
CA HIS A 458 -11.85 12.75 -1.98
C HIS A 458 -11.54 11.56 -2.91
N LEU A 459 -12.26 10.44 -2.75
CA LEU A 459 -12.05 9.25 -3.60
C LEU A 459 -12.28 9.53 -5.09
N THR A 460 -13.16 10.48 -5.43
CA THR A 460 -13.40 10.92 -6.82
C THR A 460 -12.24 11.75 -7.39
N ILE A 461 -11.36 12.28 -6.53
CA ILE A 461 -10.35 13.31 -6.86
C ILE A 461 -8.90 12.79 -6.73
N ASN A 462 -8.73 11.54 -6.30
CA ASN A 462 -7.46 10.89 -5.90
C ASN A 462 -6.31 10.90 -6.94
N ASN A 463 -6.60 11.15 -8.22
CA ASN A 463 -5.61 11.02 -9.31
C ASN A 463 -4.62 12.20 -9.39
N THR A 464 -4.74 13.22 -8.52
CA THR A 464 -3.78 14.33 -8.50
C THR A 464 -2.70 14.11 -7.43
N PRO A 465 -1.42 14.05 -7.80
CA PRO A 465 -0.34 14.07 -6.81
C PRO A 465 -0.34 15.41 -6.06
N LEU A 466 -0.31 15.36 -4.73
CA LEU A 466 -0.13 16.55 -3.87
C LEU A 466 1.03 17.46 -4.33
N ILE A 467 2.05 16.87 -4.94
CA ILE A 467 3.29 17.56 -5.31
C ILE A 467 3.10 18.50 -6.51
N LYS A 468 2.04 18.33 -7.32
CA LYS A 468 1.83 19.12 -8.54
C LYS A 468 0.78 20.20 -8.43
N SER A 469 0.25 20.43 -7.23
CA SER A 469 -0.26 21.74 -6.89
C SER A 469 0.92 22.70 -6.62
N SER A 470 1.76 22.94 -7.63
CA SER A 470 2.91 23.85 -7.51
C SER A 470 2.48 25.29 -7.20
N ARG A 471 1.22 25.67 -7.45
CA ARG A 471 0.62 26.91 -6.92
C ARG A 471 0.20 26.81 -5.45
N ILE A 472 -0.16 25.63 -4.93
CA ILE A 472 -0.37 25.41 -3.48
C ILE A 472 0.95 25.63 -2.72
N CYS A 473 2.10 25.25 -3.30
CA CYS A 473 3.43 25.52 -2.74
C CYS A 473 3.82 27.01 -2.69
N LEU A 474 3.08 27.90 -3.35
CA LEU A 474 3.34 29.36 -3.35
C LEU A 474 2.58 30.10 -2.25
N TYR A 475 1.62 29.45 -1.59
CA TYR A 475 0.93 30.02 -0.43
C TYR A 475 1.68 29.64 0.86
N PRO A 476 2.11 30.62 1.68
CA PRO A 476 2.85 30.37 2.93
C PRO A 476 2.13 29.41 3.87
N GLU A 477 0.80 29.43 3.87
CA GLU A 477 -0.08 28.62 4.72
C GLU A 477 -0.05 27.12 4.37
N ILE A 478 0.04 26.77 3.08
CA ILE A 478 0.06 25.36 2.64
C ILE A 478 1.50 24.83 2.52
N GLN A 479 2.51 25.71 2.44
CA GLN A 479 3.90 25.30 2.66
C GLN A 479 4.11 24.65 4.03
N VAL A 480 3.34 25.02 5.05
CA VAL A 480 3.38 24.37 6.37
C VAL A 480 2.89 22.93 6.27
N LEU A 481 1.80 22.67 5.55
CA LEU A 481 1.21 21.33 5.38
C LEU A 481 2.07 20.43 4.49
N ILE A 482 2.67 21.00 3.44
CA ILE A 482 3.68 20.31 2.62
C ILE A 482 4.96 20.08 3.42
N ARG A 483 5.40 21.02 4.27
CA ARG A 483 6.46 20.76 5.25
C ARG A 483 6.07 19.64 6.21
N PHE A 484 4.81 19.44 6.60
CA PHE A 484 4.41 18.32 7.47
C PHE A 484 4.19 16.98 6.75
N LEU A 485 3.87 16.99 5.46
CA LEU A 485 3.69 15.79 4.63
C LEU A 485 4.97 15.37 3.89
N ILE A 486 5.91 16.31 3.74
CA ILE A 486 7.28 16.07 3.27
C ILE A 486 8.18 15.83 4.48
N LEU A 487 8.29 16.71 5.48
CA LEU A 487 9.17 16.50 6.64
C LEU A 487 8.59 15.51 7.64
#